data_AF-A0A3D8I0F1-F1
#
_entry.id   AF-A0A3D8I0F1-F1
#
_cell.length_a   1.000
_cell.length_b   1.000
_cell.length_c   1.000
_cell.angle_alpha   90.00
_cell.angle_beta   90.00
_cell.angle_gamma   90.00
#
_symmetry.space_group_name_H-M   'P 1'
#
loop_
_entity.id
_entity.type
_entity.pdbx_description
1 polymer ?
#
loop_
_entity_poly.entity_id
_entity_poly.type
_entity_poly.pdbx_seq_one_letter_code
_entity_poly.pdbx_strand_id
1 'polypeptide(L)'
;MKQIIKKLIPKSLLDKYYPYKWQYLNIKTLIKEYNQLQSMKEWKSIDKNNNPIAWYTYPTLEYLNALDLREKLVLEWGGVARLYTGVQGQKK
;
A
#
# COMPACT_ATOMS: atom_id res chain seq x y z
N MET A 1 1.08 -30.23 -13.63
CA MET A 1 2.54 -29.98 -13.62
C MET A 1 3.09 -29.51 -12.27
N LYS A 2 2.59 -28.43 -11.65
CA LYS A 2 3.14 -27.89 -10.37
C LYS A 2 3.18 -28.89 -9.19
N GLN A 3 2.23 -29.83 -9.13
CA GLN A 3 2.15 -30.81 -8.04
C GLN A 3 3.22 -31.92 -8.13
N ILE A 4 3.62 -32.30 -9.34
CA ILE A 4 4.62 -33.36 -9.57
C ILE A 4 6.01 -32.84 -9.19
N ILE A 5 6.33 -31.61 -9.60
CA ILE A 5 7.61 -30.94 -9.29
C ILE A 5 7.77 -30.73 -7.78
N LYS A 6 6.69 -30.36 -7.07
CA LYS A 6 6.72 -30.22 -5.60
C LYS A 6 6.98 -31.53 -4.85
N LYS A 7 6.60 -32.68 -5.43
CA LYS A 7 6.88 -34.01 -4.86
C LYS A 7 8.34 -34.44 -5.02
N LEU A 8 9.03 -33.92 -6.04
CA LEU A 8 10.42 -34.24 -6.36
C LEU A 8 11.44 -33.41 -5.57
N ILE A 9 11.05 -32.22 -5.09
CA ILE A 9 11.94 -31.33 -4.34
C ILE A 9 11.88 -31.67 -2.85
N PRO A 10 13.04 -31.84 -2.17
CA PRO A 10 13.10 -32.09 -0.73
C PRO A 10 12.40 -30.98 0.07
N LYS A 11 11.66 -31.35 1.11
CA LYS A 11 10.94 -30.38 1.97
C LYS A 11 11.86 -29.31 2.58
N SER A 12 13.09 -29.69 2.96
CA SER A 12 14.11 -28.77 3.49
C SER A 12 14.50 -27.64 2.51
N LEU A 13 14.56 -27.95 1.22
CA LEU A 13 14.83 -26.97 0.15
C LEU A 13 13.62 -26.07 -0.08
N LEU A 14 12.41 -26.64 -0.04
CA LEU A 14 11.16 -25.88 -0.13
C LEU A 14 11.00 -24.90 1.02
N ASP A 15 11.25 -25.32 2.26
CA ASP A 15 11.15 -24.49 3.45
C ASP A 15 12.18 -23.34 3.43
N LYS A 16 13.38 -23.61 2.89
CA LYS A 16 14.40 -22.57 2.66
C LYS A 16 13.96 -21.58 1.57
N TYR A 17 13.27 -22.03 0.52
CA TYR A 17 12.83 -21.18 -0.59
C TYR A 17 11.53 -20.40 -0.29
N TYR A 18 10.64 -20.99 0.51
CA TYR A 18 9.32 -20.45 0.85
C TYR A 18 9.31 -18.98 1.28
N PRO A 19 10.20 -18.49 2.18
CA PRO A 19 10.17 -17.09 2.60
C PRO A 19 10.55 -16.11 1.47
N TYR A 20 11.49 -16.46 0.60
CA TYR A 20 11.97 -15.56 -0.46
C TYR A 20 10.92 -15.28 -1.52
N LYS A 21 10.09 -16.28 -1.84
CA LYS A 21 8.98 -16.10 -2.77
C LYS A 21 8.01 -15.03 -2.26
N TRP A 22 7.67 -15.06 -0.98
CA TRP A 22 6.75 -14.10 -0.38
C TRP A 22 7.37 -12.71 -0.26
N GLN A 23 8.64 -12.63 0.11
CA GLN A 23 9.38 -11.36 0.11
C GLN A 23 9.37 -10.71 -1.28
N TYR A 24 9.64 -11.47 -2.34
CA TYR A 24 9.57 -10.96 -3.71
C TYR A 24 8.17 -10.46 -4.07
N LEU A 25 7.12 -11.22 -3.73
CA LEU A 25 5.74 -10.81 -4.00
C LEU A 25 5.36 -9.54 -3.22
N ASN A 26 5.80 -9.42 -1.97
CA ASN A 26 5.59 -8.24 -1.13
C ASN A 26 6.29 -7.02 -1.74
N ILE A 27 7.59 -7.12 -2.03
CA ILE A 27 8.36 -6.03 -2.64
C ILE A 27 7.74 -5.61 -3.97
N LYS A 28 7.38 -6.58 -4.83
CA LYS A 28 6.71 -6.30 -6.11
C LYS A 28 5.41 -5.53 -5.92
N THR A 29 4.59 -5.95 -4.96
CA THR A 29 3.30 -5.31 -4.66
C THR A 29 3.51 -3.89 -4.11
N LEU A 30 4.44 -3.71 -3.17
CA LEU A 30 4.72 -2.41 -2.58
C LEU A 30 5.28 -1.41 -3.60
N ILE A 31 6.18 -1.85 -4.49
CA ILE A 31 6.70 -0.99 -5.55
C ILE A 31 5.59 -0.62 -6.53
N LYS A 32 4.79 -1.60 -6.99
CA LYS A 32 3.81 -1.38 -8.06
C LYS A 32 2.54 -0.67 -7.61
N GLU A 33 1.96 -1.09 -6.49
CA GLU A 33 0.64 -0.63 -6.04
C GLU A 33 0.72 0.57 -5.09
N TYR A 34 1.86 0.74 -4.40
CA TYR A 34 2.05 1.76 -3.36
C TYR A 34 3.21 2.72 -3.63
N ASN A 35 3.83 2.65 -4.81
CA ASN A 35 4.91 3.54 -5.23
C ASN A 35 6.05 3.68 -4.19
N GLN A 36 6.35 2.58 -3.49
CA GLN A 36 7.25 2.60 -2.35
C GLN A 36 8.66 3.12 -2.73
N LEU A 37 9.15 2.75 -3.91
CA LEU A 37 10.48 3.15 -4.37
C LEU A 37 10.59 4.66 -4.54
N GLN A 38 9.62 5.28 -5.20
CA GLN A 38 9.61 6.73 -5.39
C GLN A 38 9.38 7.44 -4.07
N SER A 39 8.51 6.90 -3.20
CA SER A 39 8.28 7.43 -1.85
C SER A 39 9.57 7.52 -1.03
N MET A 40 10.39 6.46 -1.08
CA MET A 40 11.70 6.42 -0.42
C MET A 40 12.68 7.43 -1.02
N LYS A 41 12.72 7.53 -2.36
CA LYS A 41 13.62 8.44 -3.08
C LYS A 41 13.32 9.91 -2.78
N GLU A 42 12.04 10.27 -2.73
CA GLU A 42 11.60 11.64 -2.50
C GLU A 42 11.44 12.00 -1.01
N TRP A 43 11.57 11.01 -0.12
CA TRP A 43 11.26 11.13 1.30
C TRP A 43 9.84 11.68 1.55
N LYS A 44 8.88 11.24 0.72
CA LYS A 44 7.48 11.66 0.74
C LYS A 44 6.58 10.43 0.66
N SER A 45 5.42 10.50 1.30
CA SER A 45 4.39 9.47 1.14
C SER A 45 3.57 9.80 -0.10
N ILE A 46 3.71 9.00 -1.14
CA ILE A 46 3.04 9.20 -2.43
C ILE A 46 2.35 7.91 -2.89
N ASP A 47 1.18 8.05 -3.52
CA ASP A 47 0.46 6.90 -4.09
C ASP A 47 1.04 6.47 -5.46
N LYS A 48 0.44 5.42 -6.04
CA LYS A 48 0.74 4.93 -7.40
C LYS A 48 0.54 5.96 -8.53
N ASN A 49 -0.19 7.04 -8.27
CA ASN A 49 -0.44 8.12 -9.22
C ASN A 49 0.46 9.35 -8.93
N ASN A 50 1.43 9.22 -8.02
CA ASN A 50 2.30 10.28 -7.51
C ASN A 50 1.57 11.40 -6.76
N ASN A 51 0.35 11.15 -6.29
CA ASN A 51 -0.31 12.10 -5.39
C ASN A 51 0.28 12.00 -4.00
N PRO A 52 0.54 13.12 -3.30
CA PRO A 52 0.90 13.08 -1.90
C PRO A 52 -0.24 12.46 -1.10
N ILE A 53 0.07 11.44 -0.31
CA ILE A 53 -0.88 10.83 0.62
C ILE A 53 -0.43 11.15 2.04
N ALA A 54 -1.42 11.30 2.90
CA ALA A 54 -1.18 11.40 4.33
C ALA A 54 -0.56 10.10 4.84
N TRP A 55 0.32 10.20 5.85
CA TRP A 55 0.95 9.06 6.49
C TRP A 55 -0.04 8.33 7.42
N TYR A 56 -1.02 7.69 6.80
CA TYR A 56 -2.00 6.82 7.43
C TYR A 56 -1.72 5.37 7.10
N THR A 57 -2.25 4.47 7.93
CA THR A 57 -2.28 3.06 7.59
C THR A 57 -3.22 2.83 6.40
N TYR A 58 -2.83 1.94 5.49
CA TYR A 58 -3.63 1.63 4.29
C TYR A 58 -5.10 1.30 4.59
N PRO A 59 -5.44 0.51 5.64
CA PRO A 59 -6.84 0.26 5.98
C PRO A 59 -7.62 1.52 6.33
N THR A 60 -6.98 2.50 6.97
CA THR A 60 -7.61 3.78 7.33
C THR A 60 -7.92 4.60 6.07
N LEU A 61 -6.99 4.64 5.11
CA LEU A 61 -7.20 5.35 3.84
C LEU A 61 -8.31 4.72 3.01
N GLU A 62 -8.35 3.38 2.94
CA GLU A 62 -9.41 2.64 2.24
C GLU A 62 -10.77 2.89 2.89
N TYR A 63 -10.84 2.83 4.22
CA TYR A 63 -12.05 3.13 4.98
C TYR A 63 -12.55 4.56 4.71
N LEU A 64 -11.67 5.57 4.81
CA LEU A 64 -12.03 6.96 4.58
C LEU A 64 -12.48 7.22 3.13
N ASN A 65 -11.88 6.54 2.15
CA ASN A 65 -12.25 6.66 0.74
C ASN A 65 -13.65 6.10 0.44
N ALA A 66 -14.12 5.15 1.25
CA ALA A 66 -15.45 4.57 1.09
C ALA A 66 -16.57 5.50 1.63
N LEU A 67 -16.23 6.55 2.36
CA LEU A 67 -17.19 7.49 2.94
C LEU A 67 -17.44 8.69 2.01
N ASP A 68 -18.70 9.08 1.86
CA ASP A 68 -19.06 10.36 1.22
C ASP A 68 -19.07 11.49 2.24
N LEU A 69 -18.00 12.29 2.23
CA LEU A 69 -17.78 13.39 3.20
C LEU A 69 -18.03 14.78 2.60
N ARG A 70 -18.54 14.89 1.36
CA ARG A 70 -18.60 16.16 0.61
C ARG A 70 -19.44 17.26 1.28
N GLU A 71 -20.51 16.88 1.99
CA GLU A 71 -21.43 17.82 2.66
C GLU A 71 -21.38 17.69 4.19
N LYS A 72 -20.30 17.12 4.73
CA LYS A 72 -20.15 16.87 6.17
C LYS A 72 -19.11 17.80 6.76
N LEU A 73 -19.37 18.28 7.97
CA LEU A 73 -18.36 18.94 8.77
C LEU A 73 -17.43 17.87 9.36
N VAL A 74 -16.18 17.83 8.89
CA VAL A 74 -15.17 16.85 9.34
C VAL A 74 -14.24 17.53 10.35
N LEU A 75 -14.18 16.98 11.56
CA LEU A 75 -13.17 17.36 12.54
C LEU A 75 -11.93 16.47 12.36
N GLU A 76 -10.82 17.09 12.01
CA GLU A 76 -9.53 16.41 11.93
C GLU A 76 -8.75 16.58 13.23
N TRP A 77 -8.28 15.47 13.79
CA TRP A 77 -7.42 15.46 14.96
C TRP A 77 -6.10 14.75 14.65
N GLY A 78 -4.97 15.44 14.86
CA GLY A 78 -3.64 15.00 14.44
C GLY A 78 -3.23 15.54 13.06
N GLY A 79 -2.07 16.20 12.98
CA GLY A 79 -1.65 17.02 11.82
C GLY A 79 -1.40 16.31 10.49
N VAL A 80 -1.58 14.99 10.43
CA VAL A 80 -1.34 14.18 9.23
C VAL A 80 -2.57 14.16 8.30
N ALA A 81 -3.76 14.51 8.79
CA ALA A 81 -5.06 14.44 8.09
C ALA A 81 -5.22 15.41 6.92
N ARG A 82 -4.62 16.59 7.05
CA ARG A 82 -4.81 17.74 6.17
C ARG A 82 -4.48 17.47 4.70
N LEU A 83 -3.55 16.55 4.43
CA LEU A 83 -3.17 16.18 3.06
C LEU A 83 -4.26 15.36 2.35
N TYR A 84 -5.11 14.64 3.09
CA TYR A 84 -6.07 13.72 2.50
C TYR A 84 -7.41 14.40 2.18
N THR A 85 -7.95 15.17 3.11
CA THR A 85 -9.22 15.92 2.93
C THR A 85 -9.05 17.10 1.98
N GLY A 86 -7.87 17.73 1.94
CA GLY A 86 -7.53 18.78 0.97
C GLY A 86 -7.59 18.30 -0.48
N VAL A 87 -7.23 17.03 -0.75
CA VAL A 87 -7.32 16.42 -2.09
C VAL A 87 -8.77 16.05 -2.44
N GLN A 88 -9.57 15.59 -1.47
CA GLN A 88 -10.99 15.27 -1.71
C GLN A 88 -11.84 16.54 -1.95
N GLY A 89 -11.53 17.66 -1.27
CA GLY A 89 -12.22 18.94 -1.46
C GLY A 89 -11.84 19.71 -2.73
N GLN A 90 -10.78 19.30 -3.43
CA GLN A 90 -10.31 19.92 -4.68
C GLN A 90 -10.79 19.22 -5.96
N LYS A 91 -11.43 18.04 -5.86
CA LYS A 91 -12.13 17.41 -6.98
C LYS A 91 -13.44 18.17 -7.27
N LYS A 92 -13.31 19.36 -7.85
CA LYS A 92 -14.38 20.06 -8.57
C LYS A 92 -14.22 19.82 -10.08
#